data_AF-A0AA39FI51-F1
#
_entry.id   AF-A0AA39FI51-F1
#
_cell.length_a   1.000
_cell.length_b   1.000
_cell.length_c   1.000
_cell.angle_alpha   90.00
_cell.angle_beta   90.00
_cell.angle_gamma   90.00
#
_symmetry.space_group_name_H-M   'P 1'
#
loop_
_entity.id
_entity.type
_entity.pdbx_description
1 polymer ?
#
loop_
_entity_poly.entity_id
_entity_poly.type
_entity_poly.pdbx_seq_one_letter_code
_entity_poly.pdbx_strand_id
1 'polypeptide(L)'
;MSQSRQTLTSPSSKLSFASKHLSGGSSSRLRLTSMLALLNGRGSVAFRTGKSGFKVPRYQNTYQLHSSNPFSHIVVDKIVVNVMTEYLTDIKYNPIVCLKLCQNMAMEIRKQIYKKDFNR
;
A
#
# COMPACT_ATOMS: atom_id res chain seq x y z
N MET A 1 17.40 25.63 -41.85
CA MET A 1 18.02 24.73 -40.85
C MET A 1 16.92 24.18 -39.98
N SER A 2 16.53 22.91 -40.15
CA SER A 2 15.51 22.26 -39.33
C SER A 2 16.16 21.07 -38.64
N GLN A 3 16.21 21.09 -37.30
CA GLN A 3 16.73 19.98 -36.51
C GLN A 3 15.59 19.28 -35.77
N SER A 4 15.49 17.98 -36.04
CA SER A 4 14.55 17.01 -35.46
C SER A 4 14.98 16.61 -34.04
N ARG A 5 14.02 16.51 -33.11
CA ARG A 5 14.22 15.92 -31.78
C ARG A 5 14.08 14.39 -31.86
N GLN A 6 15.06 13.65 -31.35
CA GLN A 6 15.00 12.21 -31.10
C GLN A 6 14.66 11.94 -29.63
N THR A 7 13.81 10.94 -29.37
CA THR A 7 13.53 10.42 -28.01
C THR A 7 14.04 8.99 -27.87
N LEU A 8 14.82 8.77 -26.81
CA LEU A 8 15.42 7.49 -26.41
C LEU A 8 14.37 6.51 -25.86
N THR A 9 14.47 5.24 -26.26
CA THR A 9 13.68 4.12 -25.73
C THR A 9 14.59 3.15 -24.98
N SER A 10 14.25 2.79 -23.74
CA SER A 10 14.91 1.72 -22.96
C SER A 10 14.04 0.45 -22.88
N PRO A 11 14.64 -0.76 -22.87
CA PRO A 11 13.90 -2.02 -22.96
C PRO A 11 13.39 -2.52 -21.60
N SER A 12 12.18 -3.10 -21.60
CA SER A 12 11.52 -3.71 -20.44
C SER A 12 11.88 -5.20 -20.33
N SER A 13 12.35 -5.60 -19.14
CA SER A 13 12.63 -6.99 -18.75
C SER A 13 11.34 -7.73 -18.35
N LYS A 14 11.19 -8.97 -18.85
CA LYS A 14 10.09 -9.88 -18.53
C LYS A 14 10.44 -10.68 -17.27
N LEU A 15 9.57 -10.66 -16.27
CA LEU A 15 9.58 -11.58 -15.14
C LEU A 15 8.27 -12.38 -15.12
N SER A 16 8.41 -13.69 -15.22
CA SER A 16 7.37 -14.70 -15.11
C SER A 16 7.15 -15.09 -13.65
N PHE A 17 5.91 -15.32 -13.25
CA PHE A 17 5.61 -16.17 -12.09
C PHE A 17 4.34 -16.99 -12.35
N ALA A 18 4.53 -18.31 -12.39
CA ALA A 18 3.47 -19.29 -12.26
C ALA A 18 3.13 -19.45 -10.77
N SER A 19 1.85 -19.62 -10.43
CA SER A 19 1.43 -19.99 -9.08
C SER A 19 0.47 -21.17 -9.12
N LYS A 20 0.72 -22.09 -8.19
CA LYS A 20 0.16 -23.44 -8.11
C LYS A 20 -1.26 -23.42 -7.52
N HIS A 21 -2.05 -24.36 -8.03
CA HIS A 21 -3.42 -24.69 -7.64
C HIS A 21 -3.45 -25.55 -6.37
N LEU A 22 -4.40 -25.31 -5.45
CA LEU A 22 -4.89 -26.28 -4.45
C LEU A 22 -6.25 -25.84 -3.84
N SER A 23 -7.01 -26.84 -3.38
CA SER A 23 -8.37 -26.85 -2.76
C SER A 23 -9.55 -26.76 -3.74
N GLY A 24 -10.55 -27.65 -3.76
CA GLY A 24 -10.98 -28.67 -2.80
C GLY A 24 -12.29 -28.27 -2.14
N GLY A 25 -13.39 -28.99 -2.41
CA GLY A 25 -14.57 -29.03 -1.55
C GLY A 25 -15.86 -28.44 -2.13
N SER A 26 -16.84 -29.33 -2.36
CA SER A 26 -18.16 -29.13 -2.95
C SER A 26 -19.21 -28.67 -1.91
N SER A 27 -20.12 -27.75 -2.27
CA SER A 27 -21.55 -27.81 -1.89
C SER A 27 -22.40 -26.72 -2.55
N SER A 28 -23.49 -27.16 -3.14
CA SER A 28 -24.45 -26.48 -4.00
C SER A 28 -25.52 -25.71 -3.23
N ARG A 29 -25.72 -24.42 -3.55
CA ARG A 29 -27.02 -23.72 -3.47
C ARG A 29 -27.15 -22.69 -4.58
N LEU A 30 -28.04 -22.99 -5.52
CA LEU A 30 -28.41 -22.16 -6.66
C LEU A 30 -29.13 -20.89 -6.19
N ARG A 31 -28.49 -19.73 -6.35
CA ARG A 31 -29.17 -18.43 -6.46
C ARG A 31 -29.01 -17.92 -7.88
N LEU A 32 -29.99 -18.27 -8.72
CA LEU A 32 -30.12 -17.83 -10.10
C LEU A 32 -30.75 -16.43 -10.16
N THR A 33 -29.99 -15.39 -9.83
CA THR A 33 -30.33 -14.00 -10.22
C THR A 33 -29.07 -13.12 -10.16
N SER A 34 -28.26 -13.12 -11.23
CA SER A 34 -27.45 -11.96 -11.69
C SER A 34 -26.57 -12.34 -12.91
N MET A 35 -27.05 -13.20 -13.82
CA MET A 35 -26.30 -13.57 -15.04
C MET A 35 -26.50 -12.57 -16.20
N LEU A 36 -27.33 -11.54 -16.05
CA LEU A 36 -27.51 -10.52 -17.09
C LEU A 36 -26.35 -9.51 -17.19
N ALA A 37 -25.45 -9.46 -16.20
CA ALA A 37 -24.28 -8.55 -16.23
C ALA A 37 -23.08 -9.10 -17.05
N LEU A 38 -23.23 -10.26 -17.70
CA LEU A 38 -22.13 -10.97 -18.36
C LEU A 38 -22.26 -11.09 -19.90
N LEU A 39 -23.36 -10.62 -20.50
CA LEU A 39 -23.62 -10.86 -21.93
C LEU A 39 -23.09 -9.77 -22.87
N ASN A 40 -22.67 -8.60 -22.38
CA ASN A 40 -22.02 -7.60 -23.22
C ASN A 40 -20.62 -7.24 -22.67
N GLY A 41 -19.62 -7.99 -23.13
CA GLY A 41 -18.22 -7.59 -23.21
C GLY A 41 -17.65 -6.83 -22.01
N ARG A 42 -17.21 -7.56 -20.97
CA ARG A 42 -16.28 -7.02 -19.96
C ARG A 42 -14.90 -6.78 -20.59
N GLY A 43 -14.80 -5.75 -21.42
CA GLY A 43 -13.51 -5.21 -21.85
C GLY A 43 -12.72 -4.79 -20.62
N SER A 44 -11.41 -5.05 -20.62
CA SER A 44 -10.51 -4.65 -19.53
C SER A 44 -10.72 -3.18 -19.17
N VAL A 45 -10.91 -2.88 -17.88
CA VAL A 45 -11.01 -1.49 -17.38
C VAL A 45 -9.74 -0.68 -17.65
N ALA A 46 -8.61 -1.35 -17.88
CA ALA A 46 -7.32 -0.73 -18.13
C ALA A 46 -7.12 -0.22 -19.57
N PHE A 47 -7.93 -0.67 -20.55
CA PHE A 47 -7.71 -0.32 -21.97
C PHE A 47 -9.02 -0.04 -22.73
N ARG A 48 -9.01 0.90 -23.68
CA ARG A 48 -10.05 1.08 -24.71
C ARG A 48 -9.64 0.29 -25.96
N THR A 49 -10.59 -0.42 -26.57
CA THR A 49 -10.39 -0.98 -27.90
C THR A 49 -10.58 0.13 -28.92
N GLY A 50 -9.52 0.47 -29.65
CA GLY A 50 -9.57 1.42 -30.76
C GLY A 50 -10.26 0.83 -32.00
N LYS A 51 -10.57 1.67 -32.98
CA LYS A 51 -11.26 1.26 -34.24
C LYS A 51 -10.53 0.17 -35.03
N SER A 52 -9.21 0.00 -34.84
CA SER A 52 -8.40 -1.05 -35.46
C SER A 52 -8.15 -2.28 -34.56
N GLY A 53 -8.82 -2.37 -33.40
CA GLY A 53 -8.57 -3.43 -32.42
C GLY A 53 -7.34 -3.19 -31.53
N PHE A 54 -6.61 -2.09 -31.70
CA PHE A 54 -5.47 -1.73 -30.86
C PHE A 54 -5.92 -1.37 -29.43
N LYS A 55 -5.19 -1.87 -28.41
CA LYS A 55 -5.45 -1.57 -27.00
C LYS A 55 -4.84 -0.22 -26.64
N VAL A 56 -5.67 0.78 -26.37
CA VAL A 56 -5.25 2.11 -25.93
C VAL A 56 -5.35 2.18 -24.40
N PRO A 57 -4.26 2.46 -23.66
CA PRO A 57 -4.31 2.62 -22.21
C PRO A 57 -5.35 3.66 -21.80
N ARG A 58 -6.21 3.31 -20.83
CA ARG A 58 -7.10 4.27 -20.19
C ARG A 58 -6.33 4.94 -19.06
N TYR A 59 -6.05 6.24 -19.20
CA TYR A 59 -5.59 7.03 -18.07
C TYR A 59 -6.71 7.13 -17.03
N GLN A 60 -6.42 6.70 -15.81
CA GLN A 60 -7.28 6.87 -14.64
C GLN A 60 -6.49 7.65 -13.59
N ASN A 61 -7.09 8.72 -13.08
CA ASN A 61 -6.50 9.51 -12.01
C ASN A 61 -6.42 8.64 -10.74
N THR A 62 -5.22 8.52 -10.16
CA THR A 62 -4.98 7.81 -8.90
C THR A 62 -4.95 8.75 -7.69
N TYR A 63 -5.23 10.03 -7.89
CA TYR A 63 -5.27 11.03 -6.82
C TYR A 63 -6.33 10.67 -5.77
N GLN A 64 -5.92 10.63 -4.51
CA GLN A 64 -6.82 10.48 -3.37
C GLN A 64 -7.01 11.86 -2.72
N LEU A 65 -8.26 12.25 -2.48
CA LEU A 65 -8.59 13.51 -1.78
C LEU A 65 -8.32 13.43 -0.27
N HIS A 66 -8.45 12.23 0.29
CA HIS A 66 -8.19 11.96 1.70
C HIS A 66 -7.21 10.80 1.80
N SER A 67 -6.33 10.87 2.78
CA SER A 67 -5.46 9.76 3.13
C SER A 67 -6.28 8.53 3.50
N SER A 68 -5.92 7.38 2.94
CA SER A 68 -6.51 6.08 3.30
C SER A 68 -6.22 5.68 4.76
N ASN A 69 -5.15 6.21 5.35
CA ASN A 69 -4.75 5.96 6.73
C ASN A 69 -4.21 7.26 7.36
N PRO A 70 -5.09 8.17 7.78
CA PRO A 70 -4.66 9.45 8.32
C PRO A 70 -3.93 9.29 9.65
N PHE A 71 -3.09 10.28 9.98
CA PHE A 71 -2.41 10.32 11.27
C PHE A 71 -3.42 10.38 12.44
N SER A 72 -3.31 9.45 13.39
CA SER A 72 -4.17 9.39 14.57
C SER A 72 -3.36 9.69 15.83
N HIS A 73 -3.58 10.88 16.41
CA HIS A 73 -2.90 11.31 17.64
C HIS A 73 -3.16 10.35 18.80
N ILE A 74 -4.40 9.85 18.96
CA ILE A 74 -4.77 8.90 20.03
C ILE A 74 -3.92 7.63 19.99
N VAL A 75 -3.63 7.13 18.77
CA VAL A 75 -2.79 5.93 18.61
C VAL A 75 -1.34 6.23 18.97
N VAL A 76 -0.83 7.39 18.55
CA VAL A 76 0.54 7.82 18.86
C VAL A 76 0.72 8.08 20.35
N ASP A 77 -0.24 8.72 21.01
CA ASP A 77 -0.20 8.98 22.45
C ASP A 77 -0.12 7.66 23.24
N LYS A 78 -0.91 6.65 22.84
CA LYS A 78 -0.82 5.30 23.43
C LYS A 78 0.55 4.66 23.23
N ILE A 79 1.15 4.82 22.05
CA ILE A 79 2.52 4.32 21.79
C ILE A 79 3.51 5.01 22.72
N VAL A 80 3.43 6.33 22.85
CA VAL A 80 4.34 7.11 23.72
C VAL A 80 4.20 6.67 25.17
N VAL A 81 2.96 6.61 25.68
CA VAL A 81 2.69 6.16 27.06
C VAL A 81 3.23 4.76 27.28
N ASN A 82 2.93 3.80 26.39
CA ASN A 82 3.39 2.43 26.53
C ASN A 82 4.92 2.33 26.57
N VAL A 83 5.62 2.96 25.62
CA VAL A 83 7.09 2.94 25.59
C VAL A 83 7.67 3.63 26.82
N MET A 84 7.13 4.78 27.23
CA MET A 84 7.60 5.45 28.44
C MET A 84 7.39 4.59 29.68
N THR A 85 6.23 3.95 29.82
CA THR A 85 5.97 3.05 30.95
C THR A 85 6.93 1.87 30.93
N GLU A 86 7.10 1.18 29.80
CA GLU A 86 8.00 0.03 29.68
C GLU A 86 9.45 0.36 30.04
N TYR A 87 9.96 1.49 29.55
CA TYR A 87 11.35 1.88 29.76
C TYR A 87 11.62 2.56 31.08
N LEU A 88 10.62 3.17 31.72
CA LEU A 88 10.82 3.91 32.98
C LEU A 88 10.33 3.15 34.21
N THR A 89 9.58 2.06 34.03
CA THR A 89 9.18 1.20 35.16
C THR A 89 10.44 0.63 35.81
N ASP A 90 10.52 0.76 37.14
CA ASP A 90 11.62 0.29 37.99
C ASP A 90 13.01 0.93 37.77
N ILE A 91 13.11 2.00 36.96
CA ILE A 91 14.36 2.72 36.76
C ILE A 91 14.46 3.92 37.71
N LYS A 92 15.60 4.02 38.42
CA LYS A 92 15.97 5.23 39.16
C LYS A 92 16.75 6.18 38.27
N TYR A 93 16.55 7.48 38.47
CA TYR A 93 17.25 8.51 37.71
C TYR A 93 18.77 8.38 37.86
N ASN A 94 19.47 8.30 36.73
CA ASN A 94 20.93 8.32 36.65
C ASN A 94 21.37 9.26 35.52
N PRO A 95 22.04 10.39 35.81
CA PRO A 95 22.37 11.39 34.80
C PRO A 95 23.32 10.87 33.70
N ILE A 96 24.16 9.87 34.01
CA ILE A 96 25.10 9.29 33.05
C ILE A 96 24.36 8.46 31.99
N VAL A 97 23.32 7.72 32.40
CA VAL A 97 22.58 6.80 31.54
C VAL A 97 21.34 7.46 30.90
N CYS A 98 20.83 8.54 31.49
CA CYS A 98 19.59 9.20 31.08
C CYS A 98 19.61 9.63 29.61
N LEU A 99 20.72 10.18 29.11
CA LEU A 99 20.82 10.62 27.72
C LEU A 99 20.62 9.43 26.76
N LYS A 100 21.30 8.31 27.03
CA LYS A 100 21.20 7.11 26.20
C LYS A 100 19.81 6.48 26.28
N LEU A 101 19.22 6.48 27.47
CA LEU A 101 17.86 6.01 27.68
C LEU A 101 16.85 6.83 26.86
N CYS A 102 16.94 8.17 26.89
CA CYS A 102 16.10 9.06 26.10
C CYS A 102 16.25 8.81 24.59
N GLN A 103 17.48 8.63 24.11
CA GLN A 103 17.72 8.28 22.70
C GLN A 103 17.05 6.96 22.32
N ASN A 104 17.18 5.94 23.18
CA ASN A 104 16.58 4.63 22.94
C ASN A 104 15.04 4.70 22.92
N MET A 105 14.43 5.40 23.89
CA MET A 105 12.99 5.63 23.91
C MET A 105 12.51 6.36 22.64
N ALA A 106 13.20 7.42 22.22
CA ALA A 106 12.86 8.17 21.02
C ALA A 106 13.03 7.35 19.73
N MET A 107 14.00 6.43 19.67
CA MET A 107 14.13 5.50 18.55
C MET A 107 12.99 4.50 18.52
N GLU A 108 12.61 3.91 19.66
CA GLU A 108 11.55 2.92 19.71
C GLU A 108 10.18 3.54 19.41
N ILE A 109 9.89 4.73 19.94
CA ILE A 109 8.66 5.48 19.59
C ILE A 109 8.59 5.71 18.08
N ARG A 110 9.66 6.23 17.46
CA ARG A 110 9.69 6.46 16.01
C ARG A 110 9.46 5.17 15.23
N LYS A 111 10.13 4.09 15.60
CA LYS A 111 9.99 2.78 14.97
C LYS A 111 8.55 2.26 15.06
N GLN A 112 7.89 2.39 16.21
CA GLN A 112 6.49 1.98 16.36
C GLN A 112 5.54 2.85 15.54
N ILE A 113 5.78 4.16 15.45
CA ILE A 113 4.99 5.08 14.62
C ILE A 113 5.15 4.74 13.13
N TYR A 114 6.39 4.51 12.66
CA TYR A 114 6.63 4.13 11.26
C TYR A 114 5.95 2.81 10.89
N LYS A 115 5.91 1.85 11.82
CA LYS A 115 5.19 0.58 11.62
C LYS A 115 3.67 0.74 11.44
N LYS A 116 3.09 1.89 11.78
CA LYS A 116 1.66 2.17 11.56
C LYS A 116 1.33 2.65 10.15
N ASP A 117 2.35 2.91 9.31
CA ASP A 117 2.20 3.27 7.90
C ASP A 117 1.14 4.37 7.67
N PHE A 118 1.18 5.42 8.49
CA PHE A 118 0.31 6.57 8.31
C PHE A 118 0.60 7.22 6.96
N ASN A 119 -0.45 7.46 6.19
CA ASN A 119 -0.39 8.10 4.89
C ASN A 119 -0.73 9.59 5.02
N ARG A 120 0.03 10.43 4.32
CA ARG A 120 -0.07 11.89 4.37
C ARG A 120 -1.12 12.45 3.39
#